data_AF-A0A9D5UBW6-F1
#
_entry.id   AF-A0A9D5UBW6-F1
#
_cell.length_a   1.000
_cell.length_b   1.000
_cell.length_c   1.000
_cell.angle_alpha   90.00
_cell.angle_beta   90.00
_cell.angle_gamma   90.00
#
_symmetry.space_group_name_H-M   'P 1'
#
loop_
_entity.id
_entity.type
_entity.pdbx_description
1 polymer ?
#
loop_
_entity_poly.entity_id
_entity_poly.type
_entity_poly.pdbx_seq_one_letter_code
_entity_poly.pdbx_strand_id
1 'polypeptide(L)'
;MTSACSEKVEVLDSPYRAEFDAALGRVTTDFERSVLGDGVITDAEYAEAQQRYVSCVEDQGYSLVVRASPNGDPIYEFDTGLPPDDSFEEARAAAFAAYDECGLVTIREIEPLKRAIEANPQNVDREQAIIDCLVDAEVAPRGSTVEDLGTYLSVDGTDAGDPLAARTDAIDECVSSAAQ
;
A
#
# COMPACT_ATOMS: atom_id res chain seq x y z
N MET A 1 -29.20 -7.92 37.29
CA MET A 1 -27.96 -7.24 36.87
C MET A 1 -27.42 -8.00 35.67
N THR A 2 -27.84 -7.60 34.48
CA THR A 2 -27.35 -8.14 33.21
C THR A 2 -26.00 -7.53 32.90
N SER A 3 -24.93 -8.23 33.25
CA SER A 3 -23.56 -7.88 32.87
C SER A 3 -23.34 -8.37 31.44
N ALA A 4 -23.47 -7.47 30.46
CA ALA A 4 -22.97 -7.70 29.12
C ALA A 4 -21.44 -7.54 29.18
N CYS A 5 -20.71 -8.66 29.15
CA CYS A 5 -19.29 -8.62 28.86
C CYS A 5 -19.15 -8.19 27.40
N SER A 6 -18.45 -7.07 27.22
CA SER A 6 -18.00 -6.51 25.96
C SER A 6 -17.57 -7.61 25.00
N GLU A 7 -18.28 -7.67 23.89
CA GLU A 7 -18.03 -8.55 22.76
C GLU A 7 -16.61 -8.26 22.25
N LYS A 8 -15.65 -9.11 22.62
CA LYS A 8 -14.32 -9.15 22.00
C LYS A 8 -14.42 -10.08 20.78
N VAL A 9 -15.24 -9.67 19.83
CA VAL A 9 -15.39 -10.26 18.50
C VAL A 9 -15.11 -9.06 17.60
N GLU A 10 -13.94 -8.95 16.97
CA GLU A 10 -13.78 -9.14 15.52
C GLU A 10 -12.26 -9.16 15.16
N VAL A 11 -11.37 -9.65 16.04
CA VAL A 11 -9.89 -9.59 15.80
C VAL A 11 -9.41 -10.55 14.69
N LEU A 12 -10.30 -11.31 14.02
CA LEU A 12 -9.92 -12.55 13.31
C LEU A 12 -10.08 -12.59 11.77
N ASP A 13 -10.73 -11.64 11.10
CA ASP A 13 -11.10 -11.83 9.68
C ASP A 13 -10.55 -10.81 8.65
N SER A 14 -9.52 -10.02 8.97
CA SER A 14 -8.87 -9.18 7.95
C SER A 14 -8.07 -10.04 6.95
N PRO A 15 -8.31 -9.90 5.62
CA PRO A 15 -7.47 -10.53 4.58
C PRO A 15 -6.00 -10.11 4.63
N TYR A 16 -5.69 -9.01 5.33
CA TYR A 16 -4.36 -8.45 5.54
C TYR A 16 -3.71 -8.84 6.88
N ARG A 17 -4.16 -9.92 7.52
CA ARG A 17 -3.68 -10.31 8.87
C ARG A 17 -2.16 -10.40 8.94
N ALA A 18 -1.51 -11.01 7.95
CA ALA A 18 -0.06 -11.20 7.96
C ALA A 18 0.69 -9.86 7.90
N GLU A 19 0.14 -8.90 7.15
CA GLU A 19 0.66 -7.55 6.98
C GLU A 19 0.49 -6.73 8.26
N PHE A 20 -0.67 -6.83 8.93
CA PHE A 20 -0.88 -6.25 10.26
C PHE A 20 0.10 -6.82 11.31
N ASP A 21 0.26 -8.13 11.37
CA ASP A 21 1.21 -8.78 12.29
C ASP A 21 2.66 -8.32 12.02
N ALA A 22 3.03 -8.21 10.74
CA ALA A 22 4.35 -7.73 10.35
C ALA A 22 4.56 -6.26 10.71
N ALA A 23 3.56 -5.40 10.49
CA ALA A 23 3.58 -3.99 10.88
C ALA A 23 3.69 -3.83 12.40
N LEU A 24 2.88 -4.57 13.17
CA LEU A 24 2.94 -4.60 14.64
C LEU A 24 4.32 -5.01 15.17
N GLY A 25 5.04 -5.87 14.44
CA GLY A 25 6.42 -6.24 14.77
C GLY A 25 7.46 -5.14 14.55
N ARG A 26 7.15 -4.09 13.78
CA ARG A 26 8.06 -2.98 13.45
C ARG A 26 7.80 -1.70 14.24
N VAL A 27 6.54 -1.46 14.62
CA VAL A 27 6.14 -0.19 15.25
C VAL A 27 6.68 -0.03 16.67
N THR A 28 6.94 1.22 17.04
CA THR A 28 7.63 1.54 18.30
C THR A 28 6.76 2.32 19.29
N THR A 29 5.68 2.94 18.83
CA THR A 29 4.80 3.76 19.68
C THR A 29 3.51 3.05 20.09
N ASP A 30 2.92 3.47 21.21
CA ASP A 30 1.60 2.97 21.65
C ASP A 30 0.47 3.41 20.72
N PHE A 31 0.62 4.57 20.07
CA PHE A 31 -0.33 5.04 19.06
C PHE A 31 -0.38 4.07 17.87
N GLU A 32 0.76 3.75 17.26
CA GLU A 32 0.82 2.82 16.14
C GLU A 32 0.28 1.43 16.53
N ARG A 33 0.60 0.93 17.73
CA ARG A 33 0.05 -0.33 18.25
C ARG A 33 -1.46 -0.30 18.41
N SER A 34 -2.03 0.84 18.80
CA SER A 34 -3.50 0.98 18.91
C SER A 34 -4.19 0.94 17.55
N VAL A 35 -3.64 1.64 16.55
CA VAL A 35 -4.23 1.70 15.20
C VAL A 35 -4.12 0.37 14.46
N LEU A 36 -3.03 -0.37 14.66
CA LEU A 36 -2.81 -1.64 13.96
C LEU A 36 -3.36 -2.85 14.72
N GLY A 37 -3.67 -2.70 16.01
CA GLY A 37 -3.85 -3.81 16.94
C GLY A 37 -5.14 -4.62 16.76
N ASP A 38 -6.17 -4.04 16.14
CA ASP A 38 -7.44 -4.71 15.86
C ASP A 38 -7.56 -5.24 14.42
N GLY A 39 -6.57 -4.96 13.57
CA GLY A 39 -6.55 -5.40 12.18
C GLY A 39 -7.43 -4.57 11.24
N VAL A 40 -7.86 -3.38 11.67
CA VAL A 40 -8.65 -2.44 10.87
C VAL A 40 -8.08 -1.03 11.04
N ILE A 41 -7.79 -0.33 9.93
CA ILE A 41 -7.40 1.07 9.97
C ILE A 41 -8.60 1.92 9.54
N THR A 42 -9.23 2.59 10.49
CA THR A 42 -10.35 3.50 10.21
C THR A 42 -9.86 4.80 9.58
N ASP A 43 -10.76 5.52 8.90
CA ASP A 43 -10.45 6.84 8.34
C ASP A 43 -10.05 7.84 9.43
N ALA A 44 -10.62 7.71 10.63
CA ALA A 44 -10.30 8.58 11.77
C ALA A 44 -8.89 8.32 12.31
N GLU A 45 -8.48 7.06 12.46
CA GLU A 45 -7.14 6.68 12.89
C GLU A 45 -6.09 7.08 11.86
N TYR A 46 -6.40 6.91 10.58
CA TYR A 46 -5.54 7.35 9.50
C TYR A 46 -5.38 8.88 9.46
N ALA A 47 -6.47 9.63 9.62
CA ALA A 47 -6.40 11.08 9.73
C ALA A 47 -5.61 11.54 10.97
N GLU A 48 -5.74 10.84 12.10
CA GLU A 48 -4.93 11.09 13.29
C GLU A 48 -3.44 10.81 13.04
N ALA A 49 -3.11 9.73 12.34
CA ALA A 49 -1.73 9.41 11.96
C ALA A 49 -1.12 10.51 11.08
N GLN A 50 -1.87 11.01 10.09
CA GLN A 50 -1.46 12.13 9.25
C GLN A 50 -1.23 13.40 10.07
N GLN A 51 -2.16 13.71 10.99
CA GLN A 51 -2.03 14.89 11.84
C GLN A 51 -0.81 14.79 12.77
N ARG A 52 -0.57 13.63 13.37
CA ARG A 52 0.60 13.38 14.21
C ARG A 52 1.90 13.50 13.43
N TYR A 53 1.92 13.02 12.18
CA TYR A 53 3.08 13.17 11.31
C TYR A 53 3.38 14.64 11.04
N VAL A 54 2.38 15.43 10.63
CA VAL A 54 2.51 16.87 10.41
C VAL A 54 3.00 17.59 11.67
N SER A 55 2.35 17.36 12.81
CA SER A 55 2.73 18.02 14.07
C SER A 55 4.14 17.67 14.52
N CYS A 56 4.59 16.42 14.37
CA CYS A 56 5.96 16.03 14.71
C CYS A 56 6.98 16.81 13.86
N VAL A 57 6.71 16.94 12.56
CA VAL A 57 7.60 17.67 11.64
C VAL A 57 7.64 19.16 11.97
N GLU A 58 6.48 19.76 12.28
CA GLU A 58 6.36 21.15 12.72
C GLU A 58 7.11 21.40 14.04
N ASP A 59 7.04 20.47 14.99
CA ASP A 59 7.77 20.53 16.26
C ASP A 59 9.29 20.48 16.07
N GLN A 60 9.77 19.87 14.96
CA GLN A 60 11.18 19.90 14.56
C GLN A 60 11.57 21.17 13.78
N GLY A 61 10.63 22.09 13.55
CA GLY A 61 10.87 23.38 12.89
C GLY A 61 10.77 23.35 11.37
N TYR A 62 10.21 22.30 10.79
CA TYR A 62 10.00 22.17 9.34
C TYR A 62 8.50 22.23 9.00
N SER A 63 8.18 22.51 7.74
CA SER A 63 6.80 22.51 7.25
C SER A 63 6.49 21.23 6.48
N LEU A 64 5.29 20.69 6.72
CA LEU A 64 4.71 19.59 5.97
C LEU A 64 3.25 19.89 5.65
N VAL A 65 2.93 20.02 4.37
CA VAL A 65 1.55 20.25 3.93
C VAL A 65 1.03 18.99 3.26
N VAL A 66 -0.11 18.49 3.73
CA VAL A 66 -0.81 17.36 3.11
C VAL A 66 -1.89 17.91 2.17
N ARG A 67 -1.84 17.52 0.90
CA ARG A 67 -2.87 17.85 -0.11
C ARG A 67 -3.47 16.58 -0.70
N ALA A 68 -4.69 16.67 -1.20
CA ALA A 68 -5.26 15.60 -2.01
C ALA A 68 -4.78 15.75 -3.46
N SER A 69 -4.25 14.67 -4.02
CA SER A 69 -4.08 14.50 -5.46
C SER A 69 -5.44 14.42 -6.18
N PRO A 70 -5.49 14.54 -7.53
CA PRO A 70 -6.72 14.36 -8.29
C PRO A 70 -7.41 13.00 -8.09
N ASN A 71 -6.66 11.96 -7.72
CA ASN A 71 -7.14 10.62 -7.40
C ASN A 71 -7.45 10.40 -5.90
N GLY A 72 -7.29 11.44 -5.06
CA GLY A 72 -7.61 11.40 -3.63
C GLY A 72 -6.45 10.97 -2.72
N ASP A 73 -5.34 10.51 -3.30
CA ASP A 73 -4.14 10.11 -2.56
C ASP A 73 -3.47 11.33 -1.91
N PRO A 74 -2.91 11.22 -0.70
CA PRO A 74 -2.20 12.31 -0.08
C PRO A 74 -0.91 12.62 -0.85
N ILE A 75 -0.67 13.91 -1.04
CA ILE A 75 0.60 14.47 -1.49
C ILE A 75 1.19 15.21 -0.30
N TYR A 76 2.36 14.75 0.12
CA TYR A 76 3.17 15.39 1.15
C TYR A 76 4.09 16.41 0.49
N GLU A 77 3.75 17.70 0.64
CA GLU A 77 4.57 18.81 0.16
C GLU A 77 5.51 19.27 1.28
N PHE A 78 6.80 19.10 1.02
CA PHE A 78 7.88 19.48 1.91
C PHE A 78 8.37 20.88 1.57
N ASP A 79 8.52 21.74 2.58
CA ASP A 79 9.08 23.07 2.40
C ASP A 79 10.20 23.31 3.42
N THR A 80 11.41 23.56 2.91
CA THR A 80 12.58 23.93 3.72
C THR A 80 12.60 25.43 4.03
N GLY A 81 11.79 26.23 3.35
CA GLY A 81 11.72 27.69 3.51
C GLY A 81 12.98 28.43 3.01
N LEU A 82 13.90 27.75 2.32
CA LEU A 82 15.22 28.29 1.96
C LEU A 82 15.42 28.42 0.44
N PRO A 83 16.14 29.47 -0.02
CA PRO A 83 16.54 29.59 -1.42
C PRO A 83 17.57 28.52 -1.80
N PRO A 84 17.63 28.08 -3.08
CA PRO A 84 18.58 27.07 -3.52
C PRO A 84 20.01 27.65 -3.58
N ASP A 85 20.81 27.35 -2.56
CA ASP A 85 22.24 27.66 -2.44
C ASP A 85 23.00 26.52 -1.71
N ASP A 86 24.28 26.70 -1.37
CA ASP A 86 25.07 25.65 -0.72
C ASP A 86 24.53 25.27 0.68
N SER A 87 23.82 26.18 1.37
CA SER A 87 23.15 25.90 2.64
C SER A 87 21.82 25.15 2.47
N PHE A 88 21.24 25.20 1.27
CA PHE A 88 20.00 24.49 0.93
C PHE A 88 20.18 22.97 1.03
N GLU A 89 21.29 22.41 0.56
CA GLU A 89 21.48 20.94 0.59
C GLU A 89 21.61 20.40 2.01
N GLU A 90 22.33 21.11 2.89
CA GLU A 90 22.42 20.73 4.31
C GLU A 90 21.07 20.86 5.01
N ALA A 91 20.36 21.96 4.81
CA ALA A 91 19.04 22.16 5.39
C ALA A 91 17.99 21.18 4.85
N ARG A 92 18.08 20.84 3.57
CA ARG A 92 17.24 19.82 2.92
C ARG A 92 17.51 18.44 3.51
N ALA A 93 18.77 18.08 3.74
CA ALA A 93 19.12 16.82 4.38
C ALA A 93 18.56 16.73 5.80
N ALA A 94 18.66 17.82 6.58
CA ALA A 94 18.10 17.89 7.92
C ALA A 94 16.56 17.81 7.92
N ALA A 95 15.89 18.48 6.99
CA ALA A 95 14.44 18.37 6.80
C ALA A 95 14.03 16.93 6.46
N PHE A 96 14.73 16.27 5.54
CA PHE A 96 14.47 14.86 5.21
C PHE A 96 14.67 13.92 6.40
N ALA A 97 15.67 14.18 7.25
CA ALA A 97 15.85 13.41 8.48
C ALA A 97 14.65 13.58 9.43
N ALA A 98 14.18 14.81 9.64
CA ALA A 98 12.98 15.08 10.43
C ALA A 98 11.75 14.36 9.87
N TYR A 99 11.57 14.38 8.55
CA TYR A 99 10.46 13.69 7.88
C TYR A 99 10.54 12.17 8.08
N ASP A 100 11.71 11.54 7.92
CA ASP A 100 11.86 10.09 8.11
C ASP A 100 11.66 9.69 9.57
N GLU A 101 12.25 10.42 10.52
CA GLU A 101 12.10 10.18 11.96
C GLU A 101 10.64 10.31 12.42
N CYS A 102 9.96 11.37 11.99
CA CYS A 102 8.55 11.56 12.31
C CYS A 102 7.67 10.52 11.63
N GLY A 103 7.96 10.15 10.39
CA GLY A 103 7.24 9.10 9.67
C GLY A 103 7.32 7.74 10.37
N LEU A 104 8.51 7.37 10.86
CA LEU A 104 8.81 6.12 11.57
C LEU A 104 7.98 5.87 12.83
N VAL A 105 7.45 6.93 13.45
CA VAL A 105 6.73 6.86 14.73
C VAL A 105 5.27 7.29 14.62
N THR A 106 4.79 7.55 13.40
CA THR A 106 3.42 8.06 13.17
C THR A 106 2.69 7.32 12.07
N ILE A 107 3.20 7.36 10.83
CA ILE A 107 2.39 7.02 9.65
C ILE A 107 3.00 5.94 8.75
N ARG A 108 4.30 5.70 8.83
CA ARG A 108 5.04 4.85 7.89
C ARG A 108 4.48 3.44 7.74
N GLU A 109 4.02 2.84 8.83
CA GLU A 109 3.46 1.48 8.82
C GLU A 109 1.93 1.48 8.60
N ILE A 110 1.26 2.62 8.81
CA ILE A 110 -0.20 2.75 8.76
C ILE A 110 -0.66 3.08 7.34
N GLU A 111 -0.08 4.10 6.71
CA GLU A 111 -0.52 4.58 5.40
C GLU A 111 -0.42 3.50 4.31
N PRO A 112 0.72 2.81 4.10
CA PRO A 112 0.81 1.81 3.05
C PRO A 112 -0.24 0.70 3.20
N LEU A 113 -0.52 0.30 4.45
CA LEU A 113 -1.50 -0.75 4.73
C LEU A 113 -2.94 -0.28 4.51
N LYS A 114 -3.29 0.94 4.97
CA LYS A 114 -4.59 1.56 4.69
C LYS A 114 -4.86 1.65 3.19
N ARG A 115 -3.86 2.09 2.43
CA ARG A 115 -3.94 2.23 0.98
C ARG A 115 -4.04 0.88 0.26
N ALA A 116 -3.30 -0.13 0.73
CA ALA A 116 -3.42 -1.49 0.19
C ALA A 116 -4.83 -2.05 0.41
N ILE A 117 -5.39 -1.91 1.61
CA ILE A 117 -6.75 -2.35 1.96
C ILE A 117 -7.80 -1.64 1.10
N GLU A 118 -7.67 -0.33 0.87
CA GLU A 118 -8.59 0.41 0.00
C GLU A 118 -8.52 -0.04 -1.46
N ALA A 119 -7.33 -0.33 -1.96
CA ALA A 119 -7.11 -0.72 -3.35
C ALA A 119 -7.47 -2.19 -3.62
N ASN A 120 -7.27 -3.08 -2.65
CA ASN A 120 -7.50 -4.51 -2.78
C ASN A 120 -8.09 -5.09 -1.48
N PRO A 121 -9.37 -4.80 -1.14
CA PRO A 121 -9.95 -5.18 0.15
C PRO A 121 -9.93 -6.68 0.48
N GLN A 122 -9.80 -7.52 -0.55
CA GLN A 122 -9.77 -8.98 -0.41
C GLN A 122 -8.35 -9.55 -0.36
N ASN A 123 -7.31 -8.71 -0.43
CA ASN A 123 -5.90 -9.10 -0.50
C ASN A 123 -5.63 -10.18 -1.57
N VAL A 124 -6.27 -10.05 -2.73
CA VAL A 124 -6.09 -10.97 -3.86
C VAL A 124 -4.69 -10.77 -4.42
N ASP A 125 -3.91 -11.85 -4.48
CA ASP A 125 -2.68 -11.86 -5.27
C ASP A 125 -3.06 -11.86 -6.76
N ARG A 126 -3.06 -10.66 -7.33
CA ARG A 126 -3.48 -10.44 -8.72
C ARG A 126 -2.62 -11.21 -9.71
N GLU A 127 -1.31 -11.28 -9.46
CA GLU A 127 -0.39 -12.00 -10.34
C GLU A 127 -0.69 -13.50 -10.30
N GLN A 128 -0.87 -14.04 -9.09
CA GLN A 128 -1.26 -15.45 -8.94
C GLN A 128 -2.63 -15.73 -9.59
N ALA A 129 -3.62 -14.85 -9.42
CA ALA A 129 -4.92 -14.99 -10.04
C ALA A 129 -4.87 -14.97 -11.57
N ILE A 130 -4.01 -14.12 -12.16
CA ILE A 130 -3.80 -14.09 -13.62
C ILE A 130 -3.18 -15.41 -14.08
N ILE A 131 -2.10 -15.89 -13.46
CA ILE A 131 -1.44 -17.10 -13.93
C ILE A 131 -2.34 -18.34 -13.77
N ASP A 132 -3.10 -18.42 -12.68
CA ASP A 132 -4.08 -19.50 -12.47
C ASP A 132 -5.14 -19.49 -13.57
N CYS A 133 -5.68 -18.31 -13.93
CA CYS A 133 -6.60 -18.16 -15.05
C CYS A 133 -5.97 -18.58 -16.39
N LEU A 134 -4.73 -18.18 -16.66
CA LEU A 134 -4.03 -18.54 -17.90
C LEU A 134 -3.82 -20.05 -18.01
N VAL A 135 -3.55 -20.73 -16.89
CA VAL A 135 -3.43 -22.19 -16.83
C VAL A 135 -4.79 -22.85 -17.08
N ASP A 136 -5.85 -22.35 -16.45
CA ASP A 136 -7.22 -22.89 -16.61
C ASP A 136 -7.77 -22.67 -18.02
N ALA A 137 -7.43 -21.56 -18.67
CA ALA A 137 -7.77 -21.24 -20.06
C ALA A 137 -6.89 -21.98 -21.09
N GLU A 138 -5.97 -22.84 -20.64
CA GLU A 138 -5.01 -23.56 -21.49
C GLU A 138 -4.20 -22.60 -22.40
N VAL A 139 -3.90 -21.40 -21.89
CA VAL A 139 -2.96 -20.45 -22.50
C VAL A 139 -1.56 -20.73 -21.97
N ALA A 140 -1.43 -20.88 -20.65
CA ALA A 140 -0.21 -21.26 -19.98
C ALA A 140 -0.16 -22.78 -19.72
N PRO A 141 1.01 -23.43 -19.79
CA PRO A 141 1.16 -24.83 -19.38
C PRO A 141 0.86 -25.02 -17.90
N ARG A 142 0.36 -26.21 -17.54
CA ARG A 142 0.26 -26.60 -16.12
C ARG A 142 1.62 -26.52 -15.44
N GLY A 143 1.64 -25.89 -14.27
CA GLY A 143 2.86 -25.66 -13.49
C GLY A 143 3.56 -24.34 -13.79
N SER A 144 3.02 -23.51 -14.69
CA SER A 144 3.45 -22.13 -14.80
C SER A 144 3.23 -21.36 -13.49
N THR A 145 4.09 -20.38 -13.26
CA THR A 145 4.13 -19.59 -12.02
C THR A 145 4.06 -18.09 -12.34
N VAL A 146 3.93 -17.25 -11.31
CA VAL A 146 3.96 -15.78 -11.45
C VAL A 146 5.21 -15.28 -12.17
N GLU A 147 6.34 -15.99 -12.05
CA GLU A 147 7.59 -15.65 -12.74
C GLU A 147 7.45 -15.72 -14.27
N ASP A 148 6.49 -16.50 -14.78
CA ASP A 148 6.22 -16.65 -16.20
C ASP A 148 5.32 -15.54 -16.77
N LEU A 149 4.63 -14.76 -15.92
CA LEU A 149 3.63 -13.76 -16.36
C LEU A 149 4.18 -12.78 -17.39
N GLY A 150 5.45 -12.39 -17.24
CA GLY A 150 6.11 -11.46 -18.17
C GLY A 150 6.01 -11.93 -19.62
N THR A 151 6.03 -13.25 -19.88
CA THR A 151 5.92 -13.82 -21.23
C THR A 151 4.53 -13.61 -21.83
N TYR A 152 3.48 -13.71 -21.03
CA TYR A 152 2.09 -13.58 -21.50
C TYR A 152 1.66 -12.11 -21.58
N LEU A 153 2.13 -11.28 -20.65
CA LEU A 153 1.78 -9.85 -20.60
C LEU A 153 2.55 -9.00 -21.64
N SER A 154 3.60 -9.55 -22.25
CA SER A 154 4.38 -8.86 -23.29
C SER A 154 3.98 -9.23 -24.72
N VAL A 155 2.95 -10.07 -24.92
CA VAL A 155 2.58 -10.56 -26.25
C VAL A 155 2.08 -9.43 -27.14
N ASP A 156 2.69 -9.28 -28.32
CA ASP A 156 2.17 -8.42 -29.39
C ASP A 156 1.26 -9.25 -30.29
N GLY A 157 -0.05 -9.02 -30.22
CA GLY A 157 -1.05 -9.71 -31.03
C GLY A 157 -0.88 -9.54 -32.55
N THR A 158 0.00 -8.64 -33.00
CA THR A 158 0.32 -8.46 -34.42
C THR A 158 1.48 -9.31 -34.91
N ASP A 159 2.26 -9.94 -34.01
CA ASP A 159 3.35 -10.84 -34.39
C ASP A 159 2.82 -12.24 -34.68
N ALA A 160 2.51 -12.49 -35.96
CA ALA A 160 2.07 -13.80 -36.43
C ALA A 160 3.11 -14.93 -36.24
N GLY A 161 4.36 -14.60 -35.86
CA GLY A 161 5.39 -15.56 -35.48
C GLY A 161 5.31 -16.02 -34.02
N ASP A 162 4.59 -15.29 -33.17
CA ASP A 162 4.36 -15.66 -31.77
C ASP A 162 3.12 -16.57 -31.66
N PRO A 163 3.26 -17.82 -31.18
CA PRO A 163 2.12 -18.70 -30.93
C PRO A 163 1.07 -18.12 -29.97
N LEU A 164 1.45 -17.19 -29.09
CA LEU A 164 0.55 -16.53 -28.15
C LEU A 164 -0.23 -15.36 -28.77
N ALA A 165 0.18 -14.84 -29.93
CA ALA A 165 -0.52 -13.72 -30.58
C ALA A 165 -1.99 -14.06 -30.92
N ALA A 166 -2.30 -15.34 -31.16
CA ALA A 166 -3.67 -15.80 -31.38
C ALA A 166 -4.50 -15.98 -30.09
N ARG A 167 -3.90 -15.76 -28.92
CA ARG A 167 -4.51 -15.96 -27.59
C ARG A 167 -4.67 -14.67 -26.79
N THR A 168 -4.38 -13.50 -27.38
CA THR A 168 -4.44 -12.20 -26.69
C THR A 168 -5.80 -11.93 -26.04
N ASP A 169 -6.91 -12.31 -26.68
CA ASP A 169 -8.25 -12.14 -26.09
C ASP A 169 -8.40 -12.90 -24.76
N ALA A 170 -7.87 -14.12 -24.67
CA ALA A 170 -7.91 -14.92 -23.44
C ALA A 170 -6.94 -14.37 -22.37
N ILE A 171 -5.79 -13.83 -22.80
CA ILE A 171 -4.85 -13.15 -21.90
C ILE A 171 -5.51 -11.90 -21.31
N ASP A 172 -6.13 -11.06 -22.13
CA ASP A 172 -6.83 -9.85 -21.71
C ASP A 172 -8.02 -10.14 -20.79
N GLU A 173 -8.76 -11.23 -21.06
CA GLU A 173 -9.85 -11.70 -20.19
C GLU A 173 -9.31 -12.09 -18.80
N CYS A 174 -8.20 -12.85 -18.73
CA CYS A 174 -7.57 -13.21 -17.46
C CYS A 174 -7.00 -12.01 -16.70
N VAL A 175 -6.43 -11.03 -17.40
CA VAL A 175 -5.92 -9.79 -16.78
C VAL A 175 -7.05 -8.93 -16.21
N SER A 176 -8.19 -8.91 -16.90
CA SER A 176 -9.37 -8.13 -16.51
C SER A 176 -10.16 -8.80 -15.38
N SER A 177 -10.23 -10.13 -15.36
CA SER A 177 -10.93 -10.88 -14.31
C SER A 177 -10.21 -10.78 -12.97
N ALA A 178 -8.87 -10.73 -12.97
CA ALA A 178 -8.05 -10.56 -11.78
C ALA A 178 -8.04 -9.12 -11.20
N ALA A 179 -8.76 -8.18 -11.83
CA ALA A 179 -8.90 -6.80 -11.35
C ALA A 179 -10.21 -6.55 -10.57
N GLN A 180 -11.05 -7.58 -10.40
CA GLN A 180 -12.33 -7.55 -9.69
C GLN A 180 -12.24 -8.29 -8.36
#